data_AF-A0A1M4Y4C3-F1
#
_entry.id   AF-A0A1M4Y4C3-F1
#
_cell.length_a   1.000
_cell.length_b   1.000
_cell.length_c   1.000
_cell.angle_alpha   90.00
_cell.angle_beta   90.00
_cell.angle_gamma   90.00
#
_symmetry.space_group_name_H-M   'P 1'
#
loop_
_entity.id
_entity.type
_entity.pdbx_description
1 polymer ?
#
loop_
_entity_poly.entity_id
_entity_poly.type
_entity_poly.pdbx_seq_one_letter_code
_entity_poly.pdbx_strand_id
1 'polypeptide(L)' 'MFNKNNQQIDIMTNMIYEKLVPKDHLLVKIDSIIDFSFVYDIVKEKYSENRGIKAYDAVILFKLCLLE' A
#
# COMPACT_ATOMS: atom_id res chain seq x y z
N MET A 1 -0.67 3.19 -2.21
CA MET A 1 -1.60 3.23 -1.05
C MET A 1 -2.77 2.26 -1.29
N PHE A 2 -3.29 1.64 -0.23
CA PHE A 2 -4.43 0.70 -0.09
C PHE A 2 -4.88 -0.16 -1.28
N ASN A 3 -4.77 -1.47 -1.09
CA ASN A 3 -5.26 -2.54 -1.98
C ASN A 3 -6.73 -2.29 -2.39
N LYS A 4 -6.98 -2.18 -3.70
CA LYS A 4 -8.28 -1.85 -4.32
C LYS A 4 -9.36 -2.94 -4.17
N ASN A 5 -9.13 -3.97 -3.37
CA ASN A 5 -9.94 -5.19 -3.33
C ASN A 5 -10.83 -5.36 -2.08
N ASN A 6 -11.23 -4.26 -1.43
CA ASN A 6 -12.41 -4.28 -0.56
C ASN A 6 -13.51 -3.50 -1.26
N GLN A 7 -14.55 -4.20 -1.72
CA GLN A 7 -15.75 -3.63 -2.39
C GLN A 7 -16.58 -2.70 -1.48
N GLN A 8 -16.05 -2.36 -0.31
CA GLN A 8 -16.62 -1.46 0.68
C GLN A 8 -15.57 -0.45 1.18
N ILE A 9 -14.65 -0.01 0.32
CA ILE A 9 -14.09 1.33 0.54
C ILE A 9 -15.23 2.30 0.26
N ASP A 10 -15.88 2.72 1.34
CA ASP A 10 -16.96 3.70 1.33
C ASP A 10 -16.57 4.87 0.41
N ILE A 11 -17.35 5.06 -0.65
CA ILE A 11 -17.09 6.05 -1.72
C ILE A 11 -16.89 7.44 -1.09
N MET A 12 -17.63 7.71 -0.02
CA MET A 12 -17.52 8.91 0.83
C MET A 12 -16.11 9.03 1.42
N THR A 13 -15.63 7.98 2.07
CA THR A 13 -14.30 7.93 2.69
C THR A 13 -13.18 8.22 1.68
N ASN A 14 -13.21 7.60 0.48
CA ASN A 14 -12.20 7.90 -0.56
C ASN A 14 -12.25 9.36 -1.04
N MET A 15 -13.45 9.90 -1.28
CA MET A 15 -13.61 11.31 -1.66
C MET A 15 -13.07 12.27 -0.59
N ILE A 16 -13.26 11.93 0.69
CA ILE A 16 -12.75 12.73 1.81
C ILE A 16 -11.22 12.66 1.86
N TYR A 17 -10.63 11.46 1.74
CA TYR A 17 -9.18 11.29 1.72
C TYR A 17 -8.51 12.07 0.57
N GLU A 18 -9.09 12.03 -0.63
CA GLU A 18 -8.55 12.76 -1.78
C GLU A 18 -8.52 14.28 -1.59
N LYS A 19 -9.45 14.82 -0.79
CA LYS A 19 -9.55 16.24 -0.44
C LYS A 19 -8.66 16.62 0.75
N LEU A 20 -8.51 15.74 1.73
CA LEU A 20 -7.75 16.01 2.95
C LEU A 20 -6.23 15.90 2.74
N VAL A 21 -5.79 14.99 1.87
CA VAL A 21 -4.36 14.76 1.65
C VAL A 21 -3.82 15.78 0.65
N PRO A 22 -2.82 16.62 1.01
CA PRO A 22 -2.22 17.57 0.09
C PRO A 22 -1.58 16.85 -1.10
N LYS A 23 -1.91 17.28 -2.33
CA LYS A 23 -1.33 16.69 -3.55
C LYS A 23 0.18 16.92 -3.65
N ASP A 24 0.68 17.97 -3.03
CA ASP A 24 2.10 18.31 -3.00
C ASP A 24 2.91 17.53 -1.94
N HIS A 25 2.24 16.68 -1.15
CA HIS A 25 2.89 15.90 -0.10
C HIS A 25 3.91 14.91 -0.67
N LEU A 26 5.08 14.81 -0.01
CA LEU A 26 6.20 13.98 -0.46
C LEU A 26 5.79 12.53 -0.73
N LEU A 27 5.09 11.89 0.21
CA LEU A 27 4.68 10.49 0.08
C LEU A 27 3.70 10.26 -1.08
N VAL A 28 2.87 11.25 -1.43
CA VAL A 28 1.97 11.17 -2.60
C VAL A 28 2.77 11.20 -3.88
N LYS A 29 3.79 12.08 -3.95
CA LYS A 29 4.71 12.12 -5.09
C LYS A 29 5.48 10.81 -5.23
N ILE A 30 6.01 10.28 -4.13
CA ILE A 30 6.72 9.00 -4.11
C ILE A 30 5.80 7.86 -4.60
N ASP A 31 4.57 7.74 -4.07
CA ASP A 31 3.60 6.71 -4.49
C ASP A 31 3.22 6.83 -5.97
N SER A 32 3.30 8.04 -6.54
CA SER A 32 3.00 8.29 -7.97
C SER A 32 4.14 7.98 -8.93
N ILE A 33 5.39 7.98 -8.46
CA ILE A 33 6.58 7.83 -9.30
C ILE A 33 7.13 6.39 -9.21
N ILE A 34 7.05 5.78 -8.03
CA ILE A 34 7.66 4.49 -7.76
C ILE A 34 6.63 3.37 -7.90
N ASP A 35 6.93 2.39 -8.75
CA ASP A 35 6.26 1.09 -8.69
C ASP A 35 6.89 0.26 -7.58
N PHE A 36 6.09 -0.12 -6.59
CA PHE A 36 6.54 -0.90 -5.43
C PHE A 36 6.42 -2.42 -5.63
N SER A 37 6.03 -2.87 -6.83
CA SER A 37 5.94 -4.31 -7.16
C SER A 37 7.23 -5.08 -6.85
N PHE A 38 8.40 -4.43 -6.97
CA PHE A 38 9.72 -5.01 -6.64
C PHE A 38 9.82 -5.56 -5.21
N VAL A 39 9.03 -5.02 -4.27
CA VAL A 39 9.03 -5.48 -2.87
C VAL A 39 8.62 -6.95 -2.79
N TYR A 40 7.66 -7.39 -3.63
CA TYR A 40 7.23 -8.78 -3.64
C TYR A 40 8.37 -9.72 -4.04
N ASP A 41 9.18 -9.34 -5.03
CA ASP A 41 10.29 -10.16 -5.49
C ASP A 41 11.35 -10.33 -4.40
N ILE A 42 11.65 -9.27 -3.64
CA ILE A 42 12.63 -9.30 -2.54
C ILE A 42 12.17 -10.24 -1.43
N VAL A 43 10.89 -10.19 -1.07
CA VAL A 43 10.40 -10.92 0.11
C VAL A 43 9.87 -12.31 -0.21
N LYS A 44 9.65 -12.64 -1.49
CA LYS A 44 9.01 -13.89 -1.94
C LYS A 44 9.59 -15.14 -1.26
N GLU A 45 10.91 -15.25 -1.20
CA GLU A 45 11.59 -16.42 -0.62
C GLU A 45 11.40 -16.56 0.90
N LYS A 46 11.01 -15.47 1.58
CA LYS A 46 10.76 -15.47 3.04
C LYS A 46 9.33 -15.87 3.39
N TYR A 47 8.42 -15.86 2.42
CA TYR A 47 7.02 -16.20 2.61
C TYR A 47 6.71 -17.57 1.99
N SER A 48 5.84 -18.32 2.64
CA SER A 48 5.36 -19.61 2.15
C SER A 48 3.99 -19.44 1.51
N GLU A 49 3.83 -19.92 0.28
CA GLU A 49 2.55 -19.85 -0.46
C GLU A 49 1.46 -20.72 0.20
N ASN A 50 1.84 -21.84 0.80
CA ASN A 50 0.92 -22.91 1.21
C ASN A 50 0.88 -23.17 2.73
N ARG A 51 1.67 -22.42 3.53
CA ARG A 51 1.78 -22.64 4.98
C ARG A 51 1.85 -21.33 5.73
N GLY A 52 1.11 -21.24 6.83
CA GLY A 52 1.08 -20.09 7.73
C GLY A 52 -0.22 -19.29 7.65
N ILE A 53 -0.27 -18.21 8.42
CA ILE A 53 -1.35 -17.22 8.37
C ILE A 53 -1.11 -16.32 7.16
N LYS A 54 -2.19 -15.88 6.49
CA LYS A 54 -2.08 -14.89 5.40
C LYS A 54 -1.36 -13.64 5.91
N ALA A 55 -0.20 -13.37 5.35
CA ALA A 55 0.56 -12.16 5.66
C ALA A 55 -0.21 -10.92 5.19
N TYR A 56 -0.05 -9.81 5.92
CA TYR A 56 -0.43 -8.50 5.40
C TYR A 56 0.37 -8.19 4.14
N ASP A 57 -0.21 -7.35 3.27
CA ASP A 57 0.39 -6.97 2.00
C ASP A 57 1.78 -6.35 2.22
N ALA A 58 2.82 -6.99 1.69
CA ALA A 58 4.22 -6.59 1.87
C ALA A 58 4.49 -5.16 1.37
N VAL A 59 3.81 -4.74 0.29
CA VAL A 59 3.94 -3.37 -0.23
C VAL A 59 3.35 -2.36 0.75
N ILE A 60 2.24 -2.70 1.43
CA ILE A 60 1.66 -1.83 2.44
C ILE A 60 2.62 -1.72 3.63
N LEU A 61 3.13 -2.84 4.13
CA LEU A 61 4.09 -2.84 5.24
C LEU A 61 5.33 -2.01 4.92
N PHE A 62 5.87 -2.12 3.71
CA PHE A 62 7.00 -1.32 3.27
C PHE A 62 6.65 0.19 3.21
N LYS A 63 5.47 0.54 2.68
CA LYS A 63 5.01 1.94 2.64
C LYS A 63 4.82 2.54 4.02
N LEU A 64 4.43 1.74 5.01
CA LEU A 64 4.34 2.19 6.40
C LEU A 64 5.70 2.58 6.97
N CYS A 65 6.80 1.94 6.54
CA CYS A 65 8.15 2.34 6.94
C CYS A 65 8.56 3.73 6.43
N LEU A 66 7.84 4.30 5.46
CA LEU A 66 8.09 5.64 4.94
C LEU A 66 7.32 6.74 5.70
N LEU A 67 6.47 6.39 6.66
CA LEU A 67 5.60 7.31 7.41
C LEU A 67 6.27 7.92 8.65
N GLU A 68 7.61 8.01 8.71
CA GLU A 68 8.31 8.67 9.83
C GLU A 68 7.73 10.05 10.18
#